data_AF-A0A7Y4ZRL4-F1
#
_entry.id   AF-A0A7Y4ZRL4-F1
#
_cell.length_a   1.000
_cell.length_b   1.000
_cell.length_c   1.000
_cell.angle_alpha   90.00
_cell.angle_beta   90.00
_cell.angle_gamma   90.00
#
_symmetry.space_group_name_H-M   'P 1'
#
loop_
_entity.id
_entity.type
_entity.pdbx_description
1 polymer ?
#
loop_
_entity_poly.entity_id
_entity_poly.type
_entity_poly.pdbx_seq_one_letter_code
_entity_poly.pdbx_strand_id
1 'polypeptide(L)'
;MTRDFFRNLCIGLVALIAVAGCSSTKSNEDGCEKGKITFCRCANRASGSKICNADGKTYGECDCGDAQPDDVAGSGLDSPEDPSPANPPPVPPTTDPTTDPAKEDPSAPAPNCSKLEDLSPVLVSENVQDDAPEALGGPIKPGTYVQTWMVYFRGADGAQPAKDAKSSQSIEIGEGTGRYTVQDNNKPAQSAGFRFSTTDNKITIQPECPSGPSKTLTYSASTHQLVIFDGAWARFFELQEAEAPAPEEQP
;
A
#
# COMPACT_ATOMS: atom_id res chain seq x y z
N MET A 1 35.88 -25.83 -6.61
CA MET A 1 34.97 -26.99 -6.42
C MET A 1 33.66 -26.41 -5.93
N THR A 2 32.54 -26.36 -6.65
CA THR A 2 32.11 -26.92 -7.94
C THR A 2 31.09 -25.92 -8.51
N ARG A 3 31.36 -25.45 -9.74
CA ARG A 3 30.40 -24.76 -10.61
C ARG A 3 29.55 -25.80 -11.34
N ASP A 4 28.46 -25.33 -11.95
CA ASP A 4 27.77 -25.91 -13.11
C ASP A 4 26.76 -27.06 -12.88
N PHE A 5 25.46 -26.73 -12.86
CA PHE A 5 24.30 -27.60 -13.19
C PHE A 5 23.06 -26.68 -13.16
N PHE A 6 22.50 -26.12 -14.24
CA PHE A 6 21.90 -26.78 -15.39
C PHE A 6 21.86 -25.81 -16.59
N ARG A 7 22.60 -26.14 -17.64
CA ARG A 7 22.36 -25.73 -19.02
C ARG A 7 22.05 -27.01 -19.79
N ASN A 8 20.89 -27.06 -20.43
CA ASN A 8 20.45 -27.96 -21.51
C ASN A 8 18.93 -28.14 -21.36
N LEU A 9 18.10 -28.28 -22.39
CA LEU A 9 18.23 -28.24 -23.83
C LEU A 9 16.80 -28.59 -24.27
N CYS A 10 16.09 -27.70 -24.96
CA CYS A 10 14.97 -28.11 -25.82
C CYS A 10 14.84 -27.07 -26.94
N ILE A 11 15.63 -27.31 -27.99
CA ILE A 11 15.36 -26.85 -29.35
C ILE A 11 14.26 -27.75 -29.92
N GLY A 12 13.20 -27.16 -30.45
CA GLY A 12 12.12 -27.83 -31.20
C GLY A 12 11.03 -26.81 -31.52
N LEU A 13 11.13 -26.04 -32.61
CA LEU A 13 10.72 -26.36 -33.99
C LEU A 13 9.18 -26.29 -34.20
N VAL A 14 8.78 -25.17 -34.83
CA VAL A 14 7.64 -24.97 -35.77
C VAL A 14 6.20 -25.12 -35.25
N ALA A 15 5.49 -23.99 -35.24
CA ALA A 15 4.24 -23.82 -36.00
C ALA A 15 3.86 -22.32 -36.05
N LEU A 16 4.10 -21.70 -37.20
CA LEU A 16 3.64 -20.35 -37.51
C LEU A 16 2.16 -20.44 -37.92
N ILE A 17 1.26 -20.31 -36.95
CA ILE A 17 -0.17 -20.13 -37.22
C ILE A 17 -0.44 -18.63 -37.19
N ALA A 18 -0.57 -18.03 -38.38
CA ALA A 18 -1.16 -16.72 -38.54
C ALA A 18 -2.66 -16.82 -38.24
N VAL A 19 -3.03 -16.68 -36.97
CA VAL A 19 -4.42 -16.39 -36.59
C VAL A 19 -4.54 -14.87 -36.54
N ALA A 20 -5.14 -14.28 -37.57
CA ALA A 20 -5.77 -12.98 -37.46
C ALA A 20 -6.99 -13.14 -36.53
N GLY A 21 -6.73 -13.18 -35.22
CA GLY A 21 -7.74 -13.08 -34.18
C GLY A 21 -7.60 -11.73 -33.53
N CYS A 22 -8.36 -10.74 -34.01
CA CYS A 22 -8.68 -9.58 -33.19
C CYS A 22 -9.30 -10.10 -31.90
N SER A 23 -8.52 -10.15 -30.83
CA SER A 23 -9.03 -10.38 -29.48
C SER A 23 -9.79 -9.13 -29.07
N SER A 24 -10.98 -8.97 -29.62
CA SER A 24 -12.02 -8.13 -29.06
C SER A 24 -12.50 -8.83 -27.81
N THR A 25 -11.71 -8.79 -26.74
CA THR A 25 -12.24 -8.98 -25.39
C THR A 25 -13.42 -8.02 -25.31
N LYS A 26 -14.63 -8.58 -25.29
CA LYS A 26 -15.82 -7.86 -24.90
C LYS A 26 -15.44 -7.21 -23.58
N SER A 27 -15.21 -5.90 -23.61
CA SER A 27 -15.15 -5.09 -22.41
C SER A 27 -16.44 -5.42 -21.70
N ASN A 28 -16.38 -6.18 -20.61
CA ASN A 28 -17.54 -6.32 -19.77
C ASN A 28 -18.00 -4.89 -19.49
N GLU A 29 -19.25 -4.57 -19.83
CA GLU A 29 -19.92 -3.35 -19.40
C GLU A 29 -20.21 -3.39 -17.89
N ASP A 30 -19.37 -4.09 -17.14
CA ASP A 30 -19.32 -4.05 -15.70
C ASP A 30 -18.72 -2.69 -15.38
N GLY A 31 -19.61 -1.76 -15.06
CA GLY A 31 -19.24 -0.42 -14.62
C GLY A 31 -18.22 -0.46 -13.48
N CYS A 32 -17.68 0.71 -13.15
CA CYS A 32 -16.71 0.79 -12.06
C CYS A 32 -17.41 0.82 -10.68
N GLU A 33 -16.72 0.35 -9.65
CA GLU A 33 -17.20 0.44 -8.27
C GLU A 33 -17.07 1.88 -7.76
N LYS A 34 -18.16 2.48 -7.29
CA LYS A 34 -18.21 3.91 -6.92
C LYS A 34 -17.11 4.26 -5.92
N GLY A 35 -16.33 5.30 -6.21
CA GLY A 35 -15.23 5.75 -5.33
C GLY A 35 -13.94 4.92 -5.47
N LYS A 36 -13.93 3.84 -6.24
CA LYS A 36 -12.73 3.04 -6.48
C LYS A 36 -11.72 3.81 -7.31
N ILE A 37 -10.47 3.78 -6.86
CA ILE A 37 -9.32 4.33 -7.59
C ILE A 37 -8.86 3.31 -8.62
N THR A 38 -8.65 3.76 -9.85
CA THR A 38 -7.91 3.02 -10.86
C THR A 38 -6.76 3.88 -11.38
N PHE A 39 -5.73 3.22 -11.90
CA PHE A 39 -4.59 3.92 -12.49
C PHE A 39 -4.83 4.21 -13.97
N CYS A 40 -4.34 5.34 -14.42
CA CYS A 40 -4.43 5.78 -15.81
C CYS A 40 -3.07 6.28 -16.29
N ARG A 41 -2.87 6.29 -17.61
CA ARG A 41 -1.70 6.89 -18.25
C ARG A 41 -2.05 8.29 -18.72
N CYS A 42 -1.26 9.26 -18.28
CA CYS A 42 -1.36 10.66 -18.67
C CYS A 42 -0.80 10.90 -20.08
N ALA A 43 -1.08 12.06 -20.68
CA ALA A 43 -0.62 12.40 -22.03
C ALA A 43 0.93 12.45 -22.14
N ASN A 44 1.60 12.88 -21.07
CA ASN A 44 3.06 12.86 -20.92
C ASN A 44 3.62 11.46 -20.58
N ARG A 45 2.79 10.42 -20.60
CA ARG A 45 3.08 9.04 -20.19
C ARG A 45 3.34 8.84 -18.69
N ALA A 46 3.21 9.89 -17.87
CA ALA A 46 3.24 9.71 -16.41
C ALA A 46 2.09 8.80 -15.96
N SER A 47 2.27 8.17 -14.81
CA SER A 47 1.22 7.41 -14.13
C SER A 47 0.35 8.39 -13.35
N GLY A 48 -0.95 8.37 -13.61
CA GLY A 48 -1.95 9.12 -12.86
C GLY A 48 -2.96 8.18 -12.21
N SER A 49 -3.93 8.77 -11.50
CA SER A 49 -5.03 8.03 -10.91
C SER A 49 -6.36 8.67 -11.26
N LYS A 50 -7.43 7.88 -11.33
CA LYS A 50 -8.79 8.41 -11.51
C LYS A 50 -9.77 7.63 -10.65
N ILE A 51 -10.78 8.34 -10.17
CA ILE A 51 -11.79 7.79 -9.28
C ILE A 51 -13.02 7.42 -10.11
N CYS A 52 -13.62 6.27 -9.82
CA CYS A 52 -14.93 5.93 -10.36
C CYS A 52 -16.00 6.89 -9.83
N ASN A 53 -16.74 7.52 -10.73
CA ASN A 53 -17.78 8.47 -10.39
C ASN A 53 -18.94 7.78 -9.64
N ALA A 54 -19.80 8.60 -9.03
CA ALA A 54 -20.97 8.14 -8.29
C ALA A 54 -22.02 7.42 -9.17
N ASP A 55 -21.89 7.49 -10.50
CA ASP A 55 -22.73 6.74 -11.44
C ASP A 55 -22.37 5.24 -11.51
N GLY A 56 -21.22 4.84 -10.95
CA GLY A 56 -20.72 3.47 -10.98
C GLY A 56 -20.42 2.97 -12.40
N LYS A 57 -20.17 3.87 -13.35
CA LYS A 57 -20.02 3.55 -14.77
C LYS A 57 -18.90 4.32 -15.44
N THR A 58 -18.70 5.57 -15.06
CA THR A 58 -17.68 6.43 -15.63
C THR A 58 -16.57 6.70 -14.62
N TYR A 59 -15.36 6.85 -15.11
CA TYR A 59 -14.27 7.38 -14.30
C TYR A 59 -14.19 8.89 -14.54
N GLY A 60 -13.76 9.63 -13.52
CA GLY A 60 -13.36 11.04 -13.69
C GLY A 60 -12.18 11.20 -14.66
N GLU A 61 -11.77 12.46 -14.86
CA GLU A 61 -10.50 12.73 -15.54
C GLU A 61 -9.33 12.07 -14.79
N CYS A 62 -8.29 11.73 -15.55
CA CYS A 62 -7.05 11.24 -14.98
C CYS A 62 -6.38 12.39 -14.22
N ASP A 63 -6.33 12.28 -12.90
CA ASP A 63 -5.51 13.15 -12.07
C ASP A 63 -4.05 12.76 -12.27
N CYS A 64 -3.33 13.63 -12.97
CA CYS A 64 -1.92 13.48 -13.30
C CYS A 64 -1.01 14.22 -12.32
N GLY A 65 -1.55 14.76 -11.22
CA GLY A 65 -0.83 15.64 -10.30
C GLY A 65 -0.35 16.93 -10.98
N ASP A 66 0.71 17.52 -10.42
CA ASP A 66 1.35 18.74 -10.93
C ASP A 66 2.28 18.49 -12.13
N ALA A 67 2.33 17.26 -12.67
CA ALA A 67 3.17 16.94 -13.82
C ALA A 67 2.67 17.70 -15.06
N GLN A 68 3.32 18.83 -15.38
CA GLN A 68 3.01 19.62 -16.56
C GLN A 68 3.43 18.82 -17.81
N PRO A 69 2.72 18.98 -18.95
CA PRO A 69 3.12 18.38 -20.22
C PRO A 69 4.53 18.81 -20.67
N ASP A 70 5.07 19.86 -20.06
CA ASP A 70 6.33 20.53 -20.35
C ASP A 70 7.52 19.91 -19.58
N ASP A 71 7.25 19.10 -18.54
CA ASP A 71 8.29 18.55 -17.65
C ASP A 71 9.11 17.40 -18.28
N VAL A 72 8.89 17.13 -19.57
CA VAL A 72 9.71 16.19 -20.33
C VAL A 72 11.00 16.89 -20.77
N ALA A 73 12.02 16.74 -19.92
CA ALA A 73 13.44 17.05 -20.13
C ALA A 73 13.97 18.36 -19.49
N GLY A 74 14.58 18.20 -18.32
CA GLY A 74 15.47 19.20 -17.75
C GLY A 74 16.34 18.60 -16.67
N SER A 75 17.56 18.20 -17.03
CA SER A 75 18.60 17.89 -16.03
C SER A 75 18.92 19.18 -15.29
N GLY A 76 18.48 19.32 -14.03
CA GLY A 76 18.69 20.52 -13.23
C GLY A 76 19.02 20.15 -11.79
N LEU A 77 20.31 19.91 -11.53
CA LEU A 77 20.90 19.84 -10.21
C LEU A 77 21.04 21.26 -9.66
N ASP A 78 20.03 21.77 -8.94
CA ASP A 78 20.22 22.93 -8.07
C ASP A 78 19.56 22.63 -6.72
N SER A 79 20.40 22.26 -5.75
CA SER A 79 20.03 22.18 -4.33
C SER A 79 19.85 23.59 -3.78
N PRO A 80 18.68 23.96 -3.24
CA PRO A 80 18.58 25.15 -2.41
C PRO A 80 19.24 24.89 -1.05
N GLU A 81 20.14 25.79 -0.67
CA GLU A 81 20.76 25.84 0.66
C GLU A 81 19.70 26.14 1.73
N ASP A 82 19.64 25.30 2.75
CA ASP A 82 18.72 25.36 3.89
C ASP A 82 19.25 26.33 4.96
N PRO A 83 18.57 27.45 5.28
CA PRO A 83 18.98 28.33 6.36
C PRO A 83 18.56 27.73 7.72
N SER A 84 19.57 27.24 8.44
CA SER A 84 19.51 26.80 9.85
C SER A 84 18.73 27.79 10.75
N PRO A 85 17.62 27.39 11.40
CA PRO A 85 16.94 28.26 12.36
C PRO A 85 17.67 28.31 13.71
N ALA A 86 17.70 29.50 14.30
CA ALA A 86 18.28 29.82 15.58
C ALA A 86 17.52 29.20 16.77
N ASN A 87 18.26 28.86 17.82
CA ASN A 87 17.76 28.25 19.06
C ASN A 87 16.59 29.04 19.69
N PRO A 88 15.50 28.37 20.10
CA PRO A 88 14.43 29.01 20.87
C PRO A 88 14.87 29.34 22.31
N PRO A 89 14.27 30.38 22.94
CA PRO A 89 14.57 30.77 24.31
C PRO A 89 14.10 29.72 25.34
N PRO A 90 14.70 29.70 26.55
CA PRO A 90 14.37 28.74 27.60
C PRO A 90 12.93 28.92 28.11
N VAL A 91 12.20 27.80 28.19
CA VAL A 91 10.83 27.72 28.70
C VAL A 91 10.84 27.79 30.24
N PRO A 92 9.94 28.57 30.88
CA PRO A 92 9.82 28.63 32.33
C PRO A 92 9.27 27.32 32.93
N PRO A 93 9.59 27.01 34.21
CA PRO A 93 9.16 25.78 34.86
C PRO A 93 7.65 25.76 35.10
N THR A 94 6.96 24.82 34.47
CA THR A 94 5.54 24.51 34.74
C THR A 94 5.45 23.54 35.92
N THR A 95 4.83 23.97 37.01
CA THR A 95 4.42 23.11 38.13
C THR A 95 3.18 22.31 37.74
N ASP A 96 3.36 21.01 37.50
CA ASP A 96 2.25 20.08 37.24
C ASP A 96 1.53 19.67 38.54
N PRO A 97 0.19 19.61 38.53
CA PRO A 97 -0.59 18.96 39.59
C PRO A 97 -0.46 17.45 39.46
N THR A 98 0.19 16.83 40.45
CA THR A 98 0.30 15.38 40.63
C THR A 98 -1.09 14.76 40.71
N THR A 99 -1.60 14.29 39.57
CA THR A 99 -2.70 13.32 39.51
C THR A 99 -2.03 11.97 39.31
N ASP A 100 -1.98 11.16 40.36
CA ASP A 100 -1.43 9.80 40.31
C ASP A 100 -2.15 9.01 39.21
N PRO A 101 -1.49 8.67 38.09
CA PRO A 101 -2.10 7.82 37.09
C PRO A 101 -2.33 6.45 37.72
N ALA A 102 -3.54 5.92 37.55
CA ALA A 102 -3.87 4.57 37.95
C ALA A 102 -2.75 3.62 37.47
N LYS A 103 -2.18 2.88 38.42
CA LYS A 103 -1.09 1.93 38.18
C LYS A 103 -1.61 0.83 37.26
N GLU A 104 -1.51 1.05 35.95
CA GLU A 104 -1.79 0.04 34.94
C GLU A 104 -0.88 -1.15 35.18
N ASP A 105 -1.47 -2.34 35.20
CA ASP A 105 -0.74 -3.59 35.39
C ASP A 105 0.23 -3.76 34.20
N PRO A 106 1.56 -3.67 34.42
CA PRO A 106 2.55 -3.75 33.35
C PRO A 106 2.62 -5.15 32.70
N SER A 107 1.80 -6.11 33.15
CA SER A 107 1.75 -7.46 32.61
C SER A 107 0.70 -7.67 31.50
N ALA A 108 -0.22 -6.73 31.26
CA ALA A 108 -1.18 -6.90 30.18
C ALA A 108 -0.47 -6.67 28.83
N PRO A 109 -0.44 -7.67 27.91
CA PRO A 109 0.16 -7.46 26.59
C PRO A 109 -0.58 -6.32 25.89
N ALA A 110 0.19 -5.38 25.33
CA ALA A 110 -0.38 -4.24 24.62
C ALA A 110 -1.40 -4.73 23.57
N PRO A 111 -2.56 -4.07 23.42
CA PRO A 111 -3.67 -4.59 22.62
C PRO A 111 -3.29 -4.90 21.18
N ASN A 112 -2.33 -4.15 20.62
CA ASN A 112 -1.78 -4.35 19.28
C ASN A 112 -0.93 -5.64 19.13
N CYS A 113 -0.58 -6.33 20.21
CA CYS A 113 0.13 -7.62 20.16
C CYS A 113 -0.78 -8.85 20.17
N SER A 114 -2.09 -8.63 20.23
CA SER A 114 -3.06 -9.72 20.09
C SER A 114 -3.18 -10.15 18.62
N LYS A 115 -3.45 -11.44 18.41
CA LYS A 115 -3.61 -12.01 17.06
C LYS A 115 -4.80 -11.36 16.35
N LEU A 116 -4.58 -10.92 15.10
CA LEU A 116 -5.64 -10.47 14.19
C LEU A 116 -6.09 -11.65 13.31
N GLU A 117 -7.40 -11.79 13.11
CA GLU A 117 -7.94 -12.74 12.13
C GLU A 117 -7.71 -12.23 10.70
N ASP A 118 -7.37 -13.12 9.77
CA ASP A 118 -7.27 -12.72 8.36
C ASP A 118 -8.66 -12.71 7.75
N LEU A 119 -9.14 -11.51 7.37
CA LEU A 119 -10.39 -11.31 6.66
C LEU A 119 -10.18 -11.15 5.15
N SER A 120 -8.92 -11.17 4.69
CA SER A 120 -8.60 -10.86 3.30
C SER A 120 -8.73 -12.09 2.39
N PRO A 121 -9.17 -11.90 1.14
CA PRO A 121 -9.07 -12.96 0.15
C PRO A 121 -7.61 -13.31 -0.15
N VAL A 122 -7.36 -14.57 -0.54
CA VAL A 122 -6.04 -14.97 -1.06
C VAL A 122 -5.89 -14.41 -2.46
N LEU A 123 -4.98 -13.45 -2.62
CA LEU A 123 -4.70 -12.84 -3.91
C LEU A 123 -3.58 -13.57 -4.63
N VAL A 124 -3.68 -13.66 -5.95
CA VAL A 124 -2.57 -14.03 -6.83
C VAL A 124 -2.01 -12.74 -7.42
N SER A 125 -0.69 -12.58 -7.47
CA SER A 125 -0.06 -11.42 -8.10
C SER A 125 -0.41 -11.36 -9.59
N GLU A 126 -1.18 -10.36 -10.01
CA GLU A 126 -1.73 -10.31 -11.36
C GLU A 126 -0.99 -9.38 -12.32
N ASN A 127 -0.25 -8.37 -11.84
CA ASN A 127 0.28 -7.32 -12.72
C ASN A 127 1.72 -6.92 -12.44
N VAL A 128 2.47 -6.82 -13.54
CA VAL A 128 3.79 -6.19 -13.61
C VAL A 128 3.62 -4.86 -14.33
N GLN A 129 3.68 -3.75 -13.58
CA GLN A 129 3.78 -2.42 -14.17
C GLN A 129 5.25 -2.02 -14.35
N ASP A 130 5.53 -1.05 -15.21
CA ASP A 130 6.90 -0.60 -15.45
C ASP A 130 7.43 0.20 -14.24
N ASP A 131 6.67 1.22 -13.81
CA ASP A 131 7.07 2.14 -12.73
C ASP A 131 6.00 2.25 -11.65
N ALA A 132 6.44 2.40 -10.40
CA ALA A 132 5.55 2.72 -9.28
C ALA A 132 5.01 4.15 -9.43
N PRO A 133 3.71 4.40 -9.19
CA PRO A 133 3.19 5.75 -9.09
C PRO A 133 3.84 6.48 -7.90
N GLU A 134 3.85 7.81 -7.96
CA GLU A 134 4.28 8.62 -6.83
C GLU A 134 3.33 8.43 -5.64
N ALA A 135 3.92 8.32 -4.44
CA ALA A 135 3.16 8.20 -3.21
C ALA A 135 2.66 9.57 -2.76
N LEU A 136 1.37 9.70 -2.52
CA LEU A 136 0.70 10.99 -2.24
C LEU A 136 0.56 11.28 -0.74
N GLY A 137 0.81 10.31 0.13
CA GLY A 137 0.53 10.42 1.56
C GLY A 137 -0.98 10.49 1.85
N GLY A 138 -1.34 11.25 2.88
CA GLY A 138 -2.73 11.46 3.29
C GLY A 138 -3.06 10.89 4.68
N PRO A 139 -4.20 11.29 5.28
CA PRO A 139 -4.60 10.78 6.58
C PRO A 139 -5.02 9.30 6.51
N ILE A 140 -4.46 8.48 7.38
CA ILE A 140 -4.87 7.07 7.54
C ILE A 140 -6.01 7.02 8.55
N LYS A 141 -7.15 6.45 8.15
CA LYS A 141 -8.29 6.30 9.07
C LYS A 141 -8.08 5.09 9.98
N PRO A 142 -8.51 5.16 11.25
CA PRO A 142 -8.63 3.97 12.08
C PRO A 142 -9.63 2.98 11.49
N GLY A 143 -9.37 1.68 11.64
CA GLY A 143 -10.25 0.59 11.23
C GLY A 143 -9.50 -0.62 10.66
N THR A 144 -10.27 -1.57 10.13
CA THR A 144 -9.73 -2.81 9.56
C THR A 144 -9.61 -2.66 8.05
N TYR A 145 -8.41 -2.84 7.55
CA TYR A 145 -8.03 -2.83 6.15
C TYR A 145 -7.78 -4.25 5.67
N VAL A 146 -8.37 -4.64 4.55
CA VAL A 146 -8.14 -5.95 3.91
C VAL A 146 -7.41 -5.76 2.59
N GLN A 147 -6.41 -6.61 2.32
CA GLN A 147 -5.67 -6.53 1.07
C GLN A 147 -6.58 -6.97 -0.07
N THR A 148 -6.82 -6.08 -1.03
CA THR A 148 -7.63 -6.37 -2.22
C THR A 148 -6.80 -6.52 -3.48
N TRP A 149 -5.57 -5.98 -3.48
CA TRP A 149 -4.68 -6.12 -4.62
C TRP A 149 -3.19 -6.05 -4.24
N MET A 150 -2.34 -6.62 -5.07
CA MET A 150 -0.89 -6.53 -4.97
C MET A 150 -0.30 -6.37 -6.38
N VAL A 151 0.53 -5.36 -6.55
CA VAL A 151 1.19 -5.02 -7.83
C VAL A 151 2.69 -5.06 -7.64
N TYR A 152 3.38 -5.61 -8.65
CA TYR A 152 4.82 -5.55 -8.74
C TYR A 152 5.24 -4.54 -9.82
N PHE A 153 6.29 -3.78 -9.55
CA PHE A 153 6.90 -2.84 -10.48
C PHE A 153 8.23 -3.38 -10.94
N ARG A 154 8.44 -3.42 -12.26
CA ARG A 154 9.61 -4.04 -12.89
C ARG A 154 10.92 -3.31 -12.56
N GLY A 155 10.83 -2.05 -12.14
CA GLY A 155 11.99 -1.23 -11.82
C GLY A 155 12.89 -1.01 -13.04
N ALA A 156 13.94 -0.20 -12.87
CA ALA A 156 14.90 0.06 -13.94
C ALA A 156 15.72 -1.18 -14.35
N ASP A 157 15.84 -2.17 -13.47
CA ASP A 157 16.61 -3.40 -13.67
C ASP A 157 15.80 -4.52 -14.38
N GLY A 158 14.49 -4.34 -14.54
CA GLY A 158 13.65 -5.27 -15.28
C GLY A 158 13.42 -6.59 -14.55
N ALA A 159 13.74 -6.68 -13.26
CA ALA A 159 13.52 -7.88 -12.47
C ALA A 159 12.03 -8.24 -12.46
N GLN A 160 11.69 -9.53 -12.35
CA GLN A 160 10.32 -9.99 -12.17
C GLN A 160 10.25 -10.85 -10.91
N PRO A 161 9.14 -10.79 -10.16
CA PRO A 161 8.97 -11.62 -9.00
C PRO A 161 8.74 -13.06 -9.45
N ALA A 162 8.79 -13.99 -8.50
CA ALA A 162 8.34 -15.34 -8.76
C ALA A 162 6.90 -15.30 -9.31
N LYS A 163 6.67 -16.00 -10.43
CA LYS A 163 5.33 -16.21 -10.95
C LYS A 163 4.45 -16.84 -9.86
N ASP A 164 3.18 -16.44 -9.84
CA ASP A 164 2.14 -17.02 -8.98
C ASP A 164 2.31 -16.76 -7.47
N ALA A 165 2.96 -15.65 -7.10
CA ALA A 165 3.03 -15.23 -5.71
C ALA A 165 1.61 -15.02 -5.13
N LYS A 166 1.27 -15.77 -4.09
CA LYS A 166 0.02 -15.66 -3.35
C LYS A 166 0.22 -14.91 -2.05
N SER A 167 -0.67 -13.99 -1.74
CA SER A 167 -0.64 -13.23 -0.49
C SER A 167 -2.06 -12.84 -0.05
N SER A 168 -2.37 -13.02 1.23
CA SER A 168 -3.49 -12.36 1.91
C SER A 168 -2.93 -11.57 3.08
N GLN A 169 -3.49 -10.38 3.34
CA GLN A 169 -3.06 -9.55 4.45
C GLN A 169 -4.17 -8.67 4.98
N SER A 170 -4.49 -8.82 6.26
CA SER A 170 -5.40 -7.92 6.97
C SER A 170 -4.60 -7.04 7.94
N ILE A 171 -4.96 -5.76 8.06
CA ILE A 171 -4.32 -4.78 8.94
C ILE A 171 -5.41 -4.07 9.73
N GLU A 172 -5.28 -4.01 11.05
CA GLU A 172 -6.10 -3.15 11.89
C GLU A 172 -5.26 -1.95 12.33
N ILE A 173 -5.76 -0.75 12.06
CA ILE A 173 -5.12 0.52 12.39
C ILE A 173 -5.92 1.23 13.49
N GLY A 174 -5.23 1.60 14.57
CA GLY A 174 -5.72 2.50 15.61
C GLY A 174 -4.97 3.83 15.60
N GLU A 175 -5.02 4.57 16.70
CA GLU A 175 -4.31 5.85 16.86
C GLU A 175 -2.81 5.61 17.12
N GLY A 176 -2.00 5.68 16.06
CA GLY A 176 -0.53 5.52 16.14
C GLY A 176 -0.05 4.08 16.40
N THR A 177 -0.97 3.12 16.45
CA THR A 177 -0.68 1.68 16.61
C THR A 177 -1.42 0.87 15.57
N GLY A 178 -0.93 -0.31 15.24
CA GLY A 178 -1.66 -1.26 14.44
C GLY A 178 -1.21 -2.69 14.66
N ARG A 179 -1.94 -3.61 14.05
CA ARG A 179 -1.61 -5.02 14.01
C ARG A 179 -1.96 -5.58 12.64
N TYR A 180 -1.26 -6.60 12.20
CA TYR A 180 -1.55 -7.26 10.94
C TYR A 180 -1.47 -8.77 11.07
N THR A 181 -2.15 -9.43 10.14
CA THR A 181 -1.93 -10.84 9.80
C THR A 181 -1.63 -10.92 8.31
N VAL A 182 -0.62 -11.71 7.94
CA VAL A 182 -0.22 -11.95 6.55
C VAL A 182 -0.03 -13.44 6.31
N GLN A 183 -0.43 -13.92 5.15
CA GLN A 183 -0.15 -15.28 4.69
C GLN A 183 0.41 -15.25 3.26
N ASP A 184 1.68 -15.60 3.11
CA ASP A 184 2.35 -15.66 1.81
C ASP A 184 2.62 -17.11 1.36
N ASN A 185 2.33 -17.42 0.09
CA ASN A 185 2.83 -18.62 -0.61
C ASN A 185 2.77 -19.94 0.19
N ASN A 186 1.58 -20.36 0.61
CA ASN A 186 1.33 -21.58 1.41
C ASN A 186 2.09 -21.65 2.74
N LYS A 187 2.73 -20.56 3.19
CA LYS A 187 3.34 -20.50 4.52
C LYS A 187 2.25 -20.34 5.58
N PRO A 188 2.55 -20.70 6.84
CA PRO A 188 1.66 -20.37 7.95
C PRO A 188 1.42 -18.87 8.04
N ALA A 189 0.21 -18.47 8.41
CA ALA A 189 -0.10 -17.08 8.68
C ALA A 189 0.80 -16.53 9.80
N GLN A 190 1.31 -15.32 9.61
CA GLN A 190 2.12 -14.59 10.57
C GLN A 190 1.33 -13.39 11.06
N SER A 191 1.41 -13.08 12.35
CA SER A 191 0.79 -11.90 12.93
C SER A 191 1.85 -11.06 13.63
N ALA A 192 1.70 -9.74 13.59
CA ALA A 192 2.53 -8.85 14.37
C ALA A 192 1.80 -7.56 14.75
N GLY A 193 2.22 -6.98 15.87
CA GLY A 193 1.84 -5.64 16.33
C GLY A 193 2.93 -4.62 16.08
N PHE A 194 2.53 -3.37 15.86
CA PHE A 194 3.43 -2.26 15.58
C PHE A 194 2.91 -0.92 16.10
N ARG A 195 3.83 0.03 16.24
CA ARG A 195 3.54 1.47 16.26
C ARG A 195 3.87 2.08 14.92
N PHE A 196 3.20 3.18 14.58
CA PHE A 196 3.55 3.93 13.38
C PHE A 196 3.40 5.44 13.57
N SER A 197 4.12 6.17 12.73
CA SER A 197 3.95 7.61 12.54
C SER A 197 3.99 7.93 11.05
N THR A 198 3.39 9.06 10.67
CA THR A 198 3.39 9.54 9.28
C THR A 198 4.04 10.91 9.19
N THR A 199 4.73 11.16 8.07
CA THR A 199 5.29 12.45 7.71
C THR A 199 5.26 12.56 6.19
N ASP A 200 4.53 13.55 5.66
CA ASP A 200 4.24 13.70 4.23
C ASP A 200 3.67 12.41 3.62
N ASN A 201 4.39 11.80 2.68
CA ASN A 201 4.05 10.54 2.03
C ASN A 201 4.79 9.33 2.61
N LYS A 202 5.39 9.46 3.80
CA LYS A 202 6.14 8.40 4.47
C LYS A 202 5.42 7.91 5.71
N ILE A 203 5.40 6.59 5.88
CA ILE A 203 4.97 5.90 7.10
C ILE A 203 6.17 5.19 7.72
N THR A 204 6.47 5.46 8.98
CA THR A 204 7.50 4.75 9.75
C THR A 204 6.82 3.76 10.68
N ILE A 205 7.12 2.48 10.52
CA ILE A 205 6.56 1.36 11.28
C ILE A 205 7.64 0.84 12.22
N GLN A 206 7.35 0.81 13.52
CA GLN A 206 8.17 0.20 14.56
C GLN A 206 7.51 -1.11 15.03
N PRO A 207 8.02 -2.28 14.64
CA PRO A 207 7.48 -3.56 15.11
C PRO A 207 7.69 -3.70 16.61
N GLU A 208 6.66 -4.19 17.32
CA GLU A 208 6.70 -4.39 18.77
C GLU A 208 6.64 -5.87 19.15
N CYS A 209 5.92 -6.69 18.38
CA CYS A 209 5.67 -8.09 18.71
C CYS A 209 5.48 -8.94 17.43
N PRO A 210 6.54 -9.62 16.95
CA PRO A 210 7.90 -9.58 17.49
C PRO A 210 8.55 -8.20 17.29
N SER A 211 9.40 -7.79 18.23
CA SER A 211 10.16 -6.55 18.09
C SER A 211 11.18 -6.67 16.96
N GLY A 212 11.40 -5.55 16.27
CA GLY A 212 12.27 -5.51 15.10
C GLY A 212 12.77 -4.10 14.80
N PRO A 213 13.62 -3.92 13.78
CA PRO A 213 14.04 -2.59 13.35
C PRO A 213 12.85 -1.80 12.79
N SER A 214 12.84 -0.50 13.02
CA SER A 214 11.94 0.42 12.33
C SER A 214 12.12 0.34 10.81
N LYS A 215 11.03 0.45 10.07
CA LYS A 215 11.02 0.54 8.61
C LYS A 215 10.22 1.76 8.17
N THR A 216 10.80 2.58 7.30
CA THR A 216 10.09 3.68 6.65
C THR A 216 9.70 3.27 5.24
N LEU A 217 8.43 3.41 4.92
CA LEU A 217 7.82 3.10 3.63
C LEU A 217 7.17 4.36 3.07
N THR A 218 6.93 4.40 1.77
CA THR A 218 6.04 5.41 1.19
C THR A 218 4.61 4.88 1.11
N TYR A 219 3.62 5.77 1.16
CA TYR A 219 2.21 5.38 1.15
C TYR A 219 1.32 6.43 0.48
N SER A 220 0.14 5.99 0.05
CA SER A 220 -0.98 6.86 -0.34
C SER A 220 -2.22 6.41 0.42
N ALA A 221 -2.98 7.34 1.01
CA ALA A 221 -4.19 7.06 1.76
C ALA A 221 -5.34 7.96 1.32
N SER A 222 -6.53 7.37 1.23
CA SER A 222 -7.80 8.06 0.98
C SER A 222 -8.83 7.66 2.04
N THR A 223 -10.08 8.12 1.87
CA THR A 223 -11.21 7.81 2.74
C THR A 223 -11.44 6.31 2.96
N HIS A 224 -11.18 5.48 1.94
CA HIS A 224 -11.48 4.04 1.96
C HIS A 224 -10.30 3.16 1.53
N GLN A 225 -9.19 3.73 1.08
CA GLN A 225 -8.07 2.96 0.56
C GLN A 225 -6.76 3.37 1.23
N LEU A 226 -5.93 2.38 1.52
CA LEU A 226 -4.54 2.53 1.91
C LEU A 226 -3.67 1.78 0.90
N VAL A 227 -2.67 2.45 0.34
CA VAL A 227 -1.67 1.85 -0.54
C VAL A 227 -0.31 1.99 0.11
N ILE A 228 0.38 0.87 0.33
CA ILE A 228 1.72 0.84 0.91
C ILE A 228 2.72 0.42 -0.17
N PHE A 229 3.76 1.22 -0.37
CA PHE A 229 4.83 0.97 -1.32
C PHE A 229 6.07 0.44 -0.58
N ASP A 230 6.54 -0.74 -0.97
CA ASP A 230 7.70 -1.42 -0.39
C ASP A 230 8.67 -1.85 -1.50
N GLY A 231 9.55 -0.92 -1.87
CA GLY A 231 10.47 -1.10 -2.99
C GLY A 231 9.73 -1.31 -4.30
N ALA A 232 9.83 -2.51 -4.87
CA ALA A 232 9.18 -2.90 -6.12
C ALA A 232 7.73 -3.36 -5.96
N TRP A 233 7.13 -3.24 -4.77
CA TRP A 233 5.76 -3.71 -4.51
C TRP A 233 4.84 -2.57 -4.09
N ALA A 234 3.60 -2.61 -4.55
CA ALA A 234 2.49 -1.89 -3.94
C ALA A 234 1.45 -2.89 -3.45
N ARG A 235 0.97 -2.69 -2.22
CA ARG A 235 -0.17 -3.43 -1.65
C ARG A 235 -1.32 -2.48 -1.44
N PHE A 236 -2.49 -2.89 -1.92
CA PHE A 236 -3.73 -2.12 -1.86
C PHE A 236 -4.62 -2.72 -0.79
N PHE A 237 -5.07 -1.87 0.11
CA PHE A 237 -5.97 -2.25 1.17
C PHE A 237 -7.23 -1.40 1.14
N GLU A 238 -8.37 -2.03 1.34
CA GLU A 238 -9.66 -1.36 1.46
C GLU A 238 -10.14 -1.39 2.91
N LEU A 239 -10.55 -0.23 3.41
CA LEU A 239 -11.15 -0.07 4.73
C LEU A 239 -12.50 -0.78 4.75
N GLN A 240 -12.63 -1.78 5.61
CA GLN A 240 -13.89 -2.41 5.93
C GLN A 240 -14.72 -1.42 6.73
N GLU A 241 -15.83 -0.97 6.16
CA GLU A 241 -16.82 -0.23 6.92
C GLU A 241 -17.35 -1.13 8.02
N ALA A 242 -17.35 -0.63 9.26
CA ALA A 242 -18.00 -1.33 10.34
C ALA A 242 -19.46 -1.55 9.93
N GLU A 243 -19.91 -2.80 9.94
CA GLU A 243 -21.32 -3.10 9.71
C GLU A 243 -22.12 -2.25 10.70
N ALA A 244 -22.98 -1.37 10.17
CA ALA A 244 -23.79 -0.52 11.01
C ALA A 244 -24.54 -1.44 12.00
N PRO A 245 -24.60 -1.09 13.30
CA PRO A 245 -25.30 -1.93 14.25
C PRO A 245 -26.72 -2.16 13.71
N ALA A 246 -27.14 -3.43 13.70
CA ALA A 246 -28.47 -3.79 13.25
C ALA A 246 -29.49 -2.87 13.95
N PRO A 247 -30.48 -2.31 13.22
CA PRO A 247 -31.44 -1.41 13.82
C PRO A 247 -32.06 -2.10 15.03
N GLU A 248 -31.93 -1.48 16.19
CA GLU A 248 -32.47 -2.01 17.45
C GLU A 248 -33.99 -2.15 17.28
N GLU A 249 -34.49 -3.39 17.32
CA GLU A 249 -35.91 -3.69 17.10
C GLU A 249 -36.71 -3.02 18.23
N GLN A 250 -37.42 -1.93 17.92
CA GLN A 250 -38.19 -1.19 18.91
C GLN A 250 -39.37 -2.06 19.39
N PRO A 251 -39.57 -2.21 20.72
CA PRO A 251 -40.61 -3.06 21.30
C PRO A 251 -42.04 -2.54 21.11
#